data_AF-A0A2V6BXQ4-F1
#
_entry.id   AF-A0A2V6BXQ4-F1
#
_cell.length_a   1.000
_cell.length_b   1.000
_cell.length_c   1.000
_cell.angle_alpha   90.00
_cell.angle_beta   90.00
_cell.angle_gamma   90.00
#
_symmetry.space_group_name_H-M   'P 1'
#
loop_
_entity.id
_entity.type
_entity.pdbx_description
1 polymer ?
#
loop_
_entity_poly.entity_id
_entity_poly.type
_entity_poly.pdbx_seq_one_letter_code
_entity_poly.pdbx_strand_id
1 'polypeptide(L)' 'MLRDYLPVLLQIIVAVGFAASALIVSVLLGKAGRRSRIKDSPYECGMVPIGEAQPRFSVRFYLIAML' A
#
# COMPACT_ATOMS: atom_id res chain seq x y z
N MET A 1 -28.61 -0.62 19.66
CA MET A 1 -27.80 -1.61 18.91
C MET A 1 -27.22 -1.01 17.64
N LEU A 2 -27.95 -0.84 16.53
CA LEU A 2 -27.33 -0.34 15.28
C LEU A 2 -26.84 1.13 15.37
N ARG A 3 -27.56 1.97 16.13
CA ARG A 3 -27.16 3.37 16.39
C ARG A 3 -25.84 3.48 17.17
N ASP A 4 -25.45 2.45 17.90
CA ASP A 4 -24.23 2.44 18.72
C ASP A 4 -22.97 2.22 17.88
N TYR A 5 -23.12 1.73 16.64
CA TYR A 5 -22.02 1.58 15.67
C TYR A 5 -21.80 2.83 14.80
N LEU A 6 -22.71 3.80 14.86
CA LEU A 6 -22.62 5.05 14.10
C LEU A 6 -21.33 5.84 14.39
N PRO A 7 -20.87 5.94 15.66
CA PRO A 7 -19.56 6.54 15.97
C PRO A 7 -18.38 5.79 15.34
N VAL A 8 -18.42 4.46 15.31
CA VAL A 8 -17.37 3.63 14.69
C VAL A 8 -17.33 3.83 13.19
N LEU A 9 -18.49 3.89 12.54
CA LEU A 9 -18.58 4.18 11.11
C LEU A 9 -18.02 5.57 10.78
N LEU A 10 -18.36 6.59 11.57
CA LEU A 10 -17.83 7.94 11.40
C LEU A 10 -16.30 7.96 11.58
N GLN A 11 -15.77 7.25 12.58
CA GLN A 11 -14.32 7.11 12.78
C GLN A 11 -13.63 6.53 11.54
N ILE A 12 -14.19 5.47 10.95
CA ILE A 12 -13.65 4.84 9.74
C ILE A 12 -13.65 5.84 8.57
N ILE A 13 -14.76 6.55 8.37
CA ILE A 13 -14.89 7.54 7.29
C ILE A 13 -13.86 8.65 7.46
N VAL A 14 -13.69 9.18 8.67
CA VAL A 14 -12.72 10.24 8.95
C VAL A 14 -11.29 9.74 8.75
N ALA A 15 -10.95 8.53 9.21
CA ALA A 15 -9.63 7.95 9.06
C ALA A 15 -9.27 7.73 7.57
N VAL A 16 -10.19 7.14 6.81
CA VAL A 16 -10.02 6.92 5.37
C VAL A 16 -9.93 8.26 4.62
N GLY A 17 -10.80 9.22 4.96
CA GLY A 17 -10.81 10.55 4.37
C GLY A 17 -9.51 11.30 4.64
N PHE A 18 -8.97 11.21 5.86
CA PHE A 18 -7.69 11.79 6.21
C PHE A 18 -6.54 11.18 5.41
N ALA A 19 -6.43 9.84 5.37
CA ALA A 19 -5.40 9.16 4.60
C ALA A 19 -5.47 9.48 3.10
N ALA A 20 -6.68 9.46 2.53
CA ALA A 20 -6.91 9.80 1.13
C ALA A 20 -6.54 11.26 0.83
N SER A 21 -6.97 12.21 1.67
CA SER A 21 -6.66 13.63 1.47
C SER A 21 -5.16 13.91 1.56
N ALA A 22 -4.45 13.28 2.50
CA ALA A 22 -3.00 13.40 2.62
C ALA A 22 -2.28 12.90 1.35
N LEU A 23 -2.70 11.76 0.79
CA LEU A 23 -2.16 11.25 -0.47
C LEU A 23 -2.50 12.16 -1.66
N ILE A 24 -3.73 12.65 -1.75
CA ILE A 24 -4.16 13.58 -2.82
C ILE A 24 -3.34 14.87 -2.78
N VAL A 25 -3.21 15.49 -1.61
CA VAL A 25 -2.42 16.71 -1.41
C VAL A 25 -0.95 16.46 -1.76
N SER A 26 -0.39 15.32 -1.36
CA SER A 26 0.98 14.92 -1.69
C SER A 26 1.20 14.80 -3.21
N VAL A 27 0.26 14.20 -3.94
CA VAL A 27 0.34 14.06 -5.40
C VAL A 27 0.12 15.40 -6.11
N LEU A 28 -0.82 16.23 -5.66
CA LEU A 28 -1.13 17.52 -6.28
C LEU A 28 -0.03 18.56 -6.06
N LEU A 29 0.54 18.63 -4.84
CA LEU A 29 1.60 19.59 -4.50
C LEU A 29 3.01 19.06 -4.78
N GLY A 30 3.19 17.75 -4.81
CA GLY A 30 4.49 17.13 -5.11
C GLY A 30 4.89 17.32 -6.57
N LYS A 31 6.20 17.17 -6.85
CA LYS A 31 6.76 17.03 -8.22
C LYS A 31 6.37 15.69 -8.89
N ALA A 32 5.19 15.17 -8.55
CA ALA A 32 4.69 13.83 -8.81
C ALA A 32 4.35 13.59 -10.30
N GLY A 33 4.34 14.64 -11.12
CA GLY A 33 4.19 14.51 -12.58
C GLY A 33 5.45 14.02 -13.32
N ARG A 34 6.64 14.04 -12.70
CA ARG A 34 7.86 13.52 -13.35
C ARG A 34 8.07 12.06 -13.04
N ARG A 35 7.18 11.21 -13.57
CA ARG A 35 7.42 9.78 -13.73
C ARG A 35 8.57 9.59 -14.70
N SER A 36 9.54 8.79 -14.30
CA SER A 36 10.66 8.39 -15.15
C SER A 36 10.71 6.88 -15.09
N ARG A 37 11.07 6.23 -16.20
CA ARG A 37 11.17 4.76 -16.26
C ARG A 37 12.01 4.18 -15.12
N ILE A 38 13.03 4.90 -14.67
CA ILE A 38 13.90 4.49 -13.55
C ILE A 38 13.20 4.60 -12.19
N LYS A 39 12.28 5.56 -12.01
CA LYS A 39 11.51 5.70 -10.76
C LYS A 39 10.37 4.71 -10.66
N ASP A 40 9.88 4.24 -11.80
CA ASP A 40 8.83 3.23 -11.91
C ASP A 40 9.40 1.80 -12.05
N SER A 41 10.72 1.61 -12.02
CA SER A 41 11.35 0.29 -11.98
C SER A 41 11.52 -0.20 -10.54
N PRO A 42 11.43 -1.52 -10.29
CA PRO A 42 11.75 -2.10 -8.98
C PRO A 42 13.14 -1.69 -8.50
N TYR A 43 13.26 -1.45 -7.20
CA TYR A 43 14.56 -1.20 -6.59
C TYR A 43 15.35 -2.52 -6.49
N GLU A 44 16.59 -2.50 -6.95
CA GLU A 44 17.55 -3.61 -6.92
C GLU A 44 18.90 -3.13 -6.40
N CYS A 45 19.87 -4.03 -6.23
CA CYS A 45 21.23 -3.70 -5.80
C CYS A 45 22.10 -2.96 -6.86
N GLY A 46 21.48 -2.33 -7.86
CA GLY A 46 22.15 -1.64 -8.97
C GLY A 46 22.40 -2.51 -10.20
N MET A 47 21.93 -3.76 -10.20
CA MET A 47 22.02 -4.71 -11.32
C MET A 47 20.67 -4.92 -11.99
N VAL A 48 20.68 -5.40 -13.24
CA VAL A 48 19.45 -5.81 -13.93
C VAL A 48 18.88 -7.04 -13.22
N PRO A 49 17.55 -7.10 -12.97
CA PRO A 49 16.94 -8.25 -12.33
C PRO A 49 17.19 -9.51 -13.16
N ILE A 50 17.68 -10.55 -12.48
CA ILE A 50 18.00 -11.86 -13.05
C ILE A 50 17.25 -12.93 -12.27
N GLY A 51 16.57 -13.84 -12.97
CA GLY A 51 15.82 -14.95 -12.38
C GLY A 51 14.30 -14.86 -12.58
N GLU A 52 13.59 -15.88 -12.11
CA GLU A 52 12.14 -15.97 -12.25
C GLU A 52 11.39 -15.15 -11.20
N ALA A 53 10.29 -14.53 -11.60
CA ALA A 53 9.46 -13.69 -10.74
C ALA A 53 8.66 -14.48 -9.67
N GLN A 54 8.80 -15.81 -9.61
CA GLN A 54 8.02 -16.70 -8.76
C GLN A 54 8.90 -17.40 -7.73
N PRO A 55 9.11 -16.80 -6.54
CA PRO A 55 9.81 -17.48 -5.46
C PRO A 55 8.96 -18.61 -4.87
N ARG A 56 9.62 -19.65 -4.36
CA ARG A 56 8.94 -20.72 -3.61
C ARG A 56 8.52 -20.17 -2.24
N PHE A 57 7.22 -20.13 -1.97
CA PHE A 57 6.70 -19.74 -0.65
C PHE A 57 6.73 -20.90 0.34
N SER A 58 7.13 -20.62 1.57
CA SER A 58 7.08 -21.60 2.65
C SER A 58 5.65 -21.80 3.14
N VAL A 59 5.27 -23.06 3.44
CA VAL A 59 3.97 -23.40 4.06
C VAL A 59 3.78 -22.70 5.42
N ARG A 60 4.87 -22.25 6.05
CA ARG A 60 4.82 -21.54 7.34
C ARG A 60 3.96 -20.28 7.31
N PHE A 61 3.93 -19.53 6.20
CA PHE A 61 3.06 -18.36 6.07
C PHE A 61 1.57 -18.72 6.23
N TYR A 62 1.18 -19.88 5.70
CA TYR A 62 -0.18 -20.39 5.81
C TYR A 62 -0.48 -20.87 7.23
N LEU A 63 0.43 -21.62 7.85
CA LEU A 63 0.25 -22.11 9.22
C LEU A 63 0.12 -20.97 10.24
N ILE A 64 0.90 -19.89 10.09
CA ILE A 64 0.81 -18.71 10.97
C ILE A 64 -0.50 -17.94 10.76
N ALA A 65 -1.01 -17.86 9.52
CA ALA A 65 -2.26 -17.16 9.27
C ALA A 65 -3.49 -17.91 9.81
N MET A 66 -3.42 -19.24 9.92
CA MET A 66 -4.52 -20.08 10.42
C MET A 66 -4.56 -20.24 11.94
N LEU A 67 -3.39 -20.28 12.60
CA LEU A 67 -3.27 -20.53 14.04
C LEU A 67 -3.38 -19.23 14.85
#